data_AF-A0A2C6WKX3-F1
#
_entry.id   AF-A0A2C6WKX3-F1
#
_cell.length_a   1.000
_cell.length_b   1.000
_cell.length_c   1.000
_cell.angle_alpha   90.00
_cell.angle_beta   90.00
_cell.angle_gamma   90.00
#
_symmetry.space_group_name_H-M   'P 1'
#
loop_
_entity.id
_entity.type
_entity.pdbx_description
1 polymer ?
#
loop_
_entity_poly.entity_id
_entity_poly.type
_entity_poly.pdbx_seq_one_letter_code
_entity_poly.pdbx_strand_id
1 'polypeptide(L)'
;MVDEQKTTLNDVKNEWFLNYSSNSSNIAKIFKIEYKKYVKSPTSYDGEKFDFGTLLNNCKGMQPQLIPYSALTEIIFKNDMTIQSIQDKEIGESNFAVIIENRFEQYLVKEYGIEQQPRSGNEEQVPFDAIEKELYQDKIEENKNEIIISYKIFEHLKLAISQKEGLYEKQTTEIKDLTNSIEQTKEKYENMTSNYISILGIFAAILMTAFGGIQSFTSIYQNNSFPLDDSLLIACIGFIGIILLIFLLMNSIAKLTGKKLDSKTSNKWYVRHPTLINSLILLSTIIGVIIIWKIINNPENVNLFYILFLLPLVYFIVMSVWFNKEKKKWYFLWLW
;
A
#
# COMPACT_ATOMS: atom_id res chain seq x y z
N MET A 1 15.74 72.62 -41.35
CA MET A 1 15.41 72.00 -40.06
C MET A 1 14.60 70.77 -40.39
N VAL A 2 15.19 69.58 -40.23
CA VAL A 2 14.49 68.32 -40.45
C VAL A 2 13.78 68.03 -39.13
N ASP A 3 12.46 67.99 -39.14
CA ASP A 3 11.66 67.60 -37.97
C ASP A 3 12.07 66.18 -37.56
N GLU A 4 12.67 66.03 -36.39
CA GLU A 4 12.88 64.73 -35.77
C GLU A 4 11.50 64.18 -35.36
N GLN A 5 11.00 63.20 -36.12
CA GLN A 5 9.83 62.42 -35.72
C GLN A 5 10.12 61.71 -34.39
N LYS A 6 9.44 62.14 -33.33
CA LYS A 6 9.48 61.49 -32.02
C LYS A 6 8.44 60.37 -31.99
N THR A 7 8.91 59.13 -32.01
CA THR A 7 8.07 57.93 -31.87
C THR A 7 8.17 57.40 -30.44
N THR A 8 7.04 56.97 -29.86
CA THR A 8 7.01 56.46 -28.48
C THR A 8 7.58 55.04 -28.40
N LEU A 9 8.18 54.64 -27.27
CA LEU A 9 8.70 53.27 -27.09
C LEU A 9 7.61 52.19 -27.30
N ASN A 10 6.37 52.52 -26.97
CA ASN A 10 5.23 51.64 -27.21
C ASN A 10 4.91 51.49 -28.71
N ASP A 11 5.11 52.54 -29.49
CA ASP A 11 4.91 52.51 -30.94
C ASP A 11 6.01 51.70 -31.62
N VAL A 12 7.28 51.85 -31.18
CA VAL A 12 8.39 50.97 -31.63
C VAL A 12 8.12 49.52 -31.25
N LYS A 13 7.59 49.25 -30.04
CA LYS A 13 7.21 47.90 -29.63
C LYS A 13 6.04 47.34 -30.44
N ASN A 14 5.09 48.17 -30.87
CA ASN A 14 3.98 47.74 -31.71
C ASN A 14 4.44 47.51 -33.16
N GLU A 15 5.28 48.40 -33.68
CA GLU A 15 5.85 48.34 -35.03
C GLU A 15 6.80 47.15 -35.20
N TRP A 16 7.55 46.80 -34.16
CA TRP A 16 8.45 45.63 -34.16
C TRP A 16 7.80 44.37 -33.57
N PHE A 17 6.49 44.39 -33.33
CA PHE A 17 5.72 43.25 -32.79
C PHE A 17 6.25 42.71 -31.44
N LEU A 18 6.88 43.56 -30.64
CA LEU A 18 7.42 43.27 -29.31
C LEU A 18 6.38 43.39 -28.18
N ASN A 19 5.12 43.72 -28.48
CA ASN A 19 4.02 43.75 -27.51
C ASN A 19 3.49 42.32 -27.21
N TYR A 20 4.44 41.43 -26.91
CA TYR A 20 4.28 39.99 -26.73
C TYR A 20 3.32 39.63 -25.59
N SER A 21 3.32 40.39 -24.49
CA SER A 21 2.53 40.06 -23.30
C SER A 21 1.01 40.08 -23.59
N SER A 22 0.54 40.97 -24.46
CA SER A 22 -0.88 41.09 -24.81
C SER A 22 -1.33 39.93 -25.69
N ASN A 23 -0.61 39.67 -26.81
CA ASN A 23 -0.97 38.61 -27.76
C ASN A 23 -0.84 37.22 -27.12
N SER A 24 0.23 36.98 -26.37
CA SER A 24 0.46 35.75 -25.61
C SER A 24 -0.63 35.52 -24.55
N SER A 25 -1.05 36.57 -23.84
CA SER A 25 -2.17 36.50 -22.89
C SER A 25 -3.51 36.22 -23.58
N ASN A 26 -3.75 36.80 -24.76
CA ASN A 26 -4.98 36.59 -25.51
C ASN A 26 -5.08 35.16 -26.05
N ILE A 27 -3.99 34.62 -26.61
CA ILE A 27 -3.90 33.21 -27.01
C ILE A 27 -4.21 32.30 -25.82
N ALA A 28 -3.56 32.52 -24.68
CA ALA A 28 -3.82 31.73 -23.48
C ALA A 28 -5.30 31.84 -23.00
N LYS A 29 -5.93 33.02 -23.09
CA LYS A 29 -7.35 33.20 -22.74
C LYS A 29 -8.28 32.42 -23.67
N ILE A 30 -8.02 32.42 -24.98
CA ILE A 30 -8.81 31.68 -25.98
C ILE A 30 -8.78 30.19 -25.63
N PHE A 31 -7.59 29.62 -25.47
CA PHE A 31 -7.45 28.20 -25.12
C PHE A 31 -8.00 27.89 -23.73
N LYS A 32 -7.89 28.79 -22.76
CA LYS A 32 -8.48 28.59 -21.43
C LYS A 32 -10.00 28.48 -21.46
N ILE A 33 -10.68 29.30 -22.25
CA ILE A 33 -12.13 29.29 -22.37
C ILE A 33 -12.57 28.00 -23.07
N GLU A 34 -11.91 27.66 -24.16
CA GLU A 34 -12.25 26.50 -24.98
C GLU A 34 -11.94 25.17 -24.28
N TYR A 35 -10.77 25.07 -23.65
CA TYR A 35 -10.43 23.90 -22.86
C TYR A 35 -11.38 23.69 -21.67
N LYS A 36 -11.83 24.77 -21.02
CA LYS A 36 -12.86 24.68 -19.97
C LYS A 36 -14.22 24.20 -20.50
N LYS A 37 -14.59 24.53 -21.73
CA LYS A 37 -15.82 24.01 -22.35
C LYS A 37 -15.67 22.51 -22.62
N TYR A 38 -14.53 22.12 -23.19
CA TYR A 38 -14.19 20.71 -23.43
C TYR A 38 -14.27 19.89 -22.13
N VAL A 39 -13.56 20.31 -21.08
CA VAL A 39 -13.52 19.63 -19.78
C VAL A 39 -14.92 19.46 -19.14
N LYS A 40 -15.84 20.41 -19.36
CA LYS A 40 -17.21 20.33 -18.81
C LYS A 40 -18.10 19.34 -19.55
N SER A 41 -17.91 19.18 -20.86
CA SER A 41 -18.75 18.33 -21.69
C SER A 41 -17.94 17.75 -22.85
N PRO A 42 -17.06 16.76 -22.58
CA PRO A 42 -16.11 16.26 -23.58
C PRO A 42 -16.80 15.58 -24.77
N THR A 43 -17.90 14.86 -24.53
CA THR A 43 -18.65 14.11 -25.56
C THR A 43 -19.37 14.98 -26.57
N SER A 44 -19.72 16.21 -26.21
CA SER A 44 -20.47 17.14 -27.05
C SER A 44 -19.61 18.28 -27.59
N TYR A 45 -18.30 18.26 -27.34
CA TYR A 45 -17.41 19.30 -27.81
C TYR A 45 -16.90 18.98 -29.21
N ASP A 46 -17.23 19.84 -30.17
CA ASP A 46 -16.89 19.67 -31.58
C ASP A 46 -15.93 20.76 -32.11
N GLY A 47 -15.61 21.77 -31.29
CA GLY A 47 -14.76 22.90 -31.66
C GLY A 47 -15.34 23.85 -32.73
N GLU A 48 -16.61 23.72 -33.12
CA GLU A 48 -17.17 24.45 -34.29
C GLU A 48 -17.22 25.97 -34.09
N LYS A 49 -17.32 26.42 -32.84
CA LYS A 49 -17.40 27.85 -32.48
C LYS A 49 -16.02 28.47 -32.20
N PHE A 50 -14.94 27.75 -32.46
CA PHE A 50 -13.60 28.26 -32.25
C PHE A 50 -13.27 29.35 -33.29
N ASP A 51 -12.91 30.54 -32.82
CA ASP A 51 -12.58 31.67 -33.69
C ASP A 51 -11.09 31.61 -34.13
N PHE A 52 -10.85 30.86 -35.20
CA PHE A 52 -9.52 30.72 -35.80
C PHE A 52 -9.01 32.02 -36.44
N GLY A 53 -9.90 32.91 -36.88
CA GLY A 53 -9.52 34.22 -37.41
C GLY A 53 -8.90 35.11 -36.33
N THR A 54 -9.52 35.13 -35.13
CA THR A 54 -8.94 35.81 -33.97
C THR A 54 -7.63 35.16 -33.52
N LEU A 55 -7.50 33.83 -33.60
CA LEU A 55 -6.23 33.14 -33.31
C LEU A 55 -5.11 33.60 -34.27
N LEU A 56 -5.34 33.54 -35.57
CA LEU A 56 -4.38 33.95 -36.61
C LEU A 56 -3.97 35.42 -36.44
N ASN A 57 -4.92 36.32 -36.16
CA ASN A 57 -4.64 37.73 -35.90
C ASN A 57 -3.72 37.93 -34.68
N ASN A 58 -3.89 37.14 -33.60
CA ASN A 58 -3.01 37.20 -32.43
C ASN A 58 -1.64 36.54 -32.69
N CYS A 59 -1.52 35.68 -33.70
CA CYS A 59 -0.25 35.09 -34.15
C CYS A 59 0.52 35.97 -35.14
N LYS A 60 -0.11 37.02 -35.70
CA LYS A 60 0.51 37.91 -36.69
C LYS A 60 1.76 38.61 -36.15
N GLY A 61 2.88 38.45 -36.88
CA GLY A 61 4.18 39.02 -36.50
C GLY A 61 4.85 38.39 -35.27
N MET A 62 4.27 37.33 -34.70
CA MET A 62 4.86 36.62 -33.56
C MET A 62 6.05 35.77 -34.03
N GLN A 63 7.06 35.62 -33.17
CA GLN A 63 8.14 34.67 -33.39
C GLN A 63 7.83 33.35 -32.67
N PRO A 64 8.26 32.18 -33.18
CA PRO A 64 7.99 30.89 -32.53
C PRO A 64 8.48 30.78 -31.08
N GLN A 65 9.49 31.55 -30.69
CA GLN A 65 10.05 31.59 -29.33
C GLN A 65 9.11 32.32 -28.35
N LEU A 66 8.19 33.12 -28.87
CA LEU A 66 7.23 33.95 -28.13
C LEU A 66 5.87 33.26 -28.01
N ILE A 67 5.82 31.92 -28.03
CA ILE A 67 4.58 31.19 -27.80
C ILE A 67 4.37 31.00 -26.28
N PRO A 68 3.16 31.22 -25.73
CA PRO A 68 2.82 31.07 -24.31
C PRO A 68 2.86 29.63 -23.77
N TYR A 69 3.93 28.86 -24.00
CA TYR A 69 3.99 27.44 -23.61
C TYR A 69 3.66 27.20 -22.14
N SER A 70 4.26 27.98 -21.23
CA SER A 70 3.98 27.84 -19.79
C SER A 70 2.51 28.07 -19.44
N ALA A 71 1.85 29.03 -20.07
CA ALA A 71 0.45 29.34 -19.78
C ALA A 71 -0.49 28.27 -20.37
N LEU A 72 -0.16 27.73 -21.55
CA LEU A 72 -0.89 26.62 -22.16
C LEU A 72 -0.78 25.36 -21.29
N THR A 73 0.44 25.00 -20.86
CA THR A 73 0.65 23.89 -19.93
C THR A 73 -0.12 24.10 -18.63
N GLU A 74 -0.07 25.28 -18.03
CA GLU A 74 -0.82 25.58 -16.81
C GLU A 74 -2.34 25.42 -17.00
N ILE A 75 -2.89 25.78 -18.16
CA ILE A 75 -4.32 25.57 -18.47
C ILE A 75 -4.67 24.08 -18.50
N ILE A 76 -3.84 23.25 -19.13
CA ILE A 76 -4.04 21.80 -19.20
C ILE A 76 -3.98 21.17 -17.80
N PHE A 77 -3.01 21.58 -16.98
CA PHE A 77 -2.81 21.03 -15.64
C PHE A 77 -3.80 21.56 -14.58
N LYS A 78 -4.36 22.76 -14.75
CA LYS A 78 -5.32 23.33 -13.77
C LYS A 78 -6.77 22.92 -14.00
N ASN A 79 -7.12 22.48 -15.20
CA ASN A 79 -8.50 22.09 -15.51
C ASN A 79 -8.52 20.57 -15.73
N ASP A 80 -9.04 19.87 -14.74
CA ASP A 80 -9.18 18.41 -14.79
C ASP A 80 -10.57 18.03 -15.26
N MET A 81 -10.63 17.02 -16.13
CA MET A 81 -11.88 16.33 -16.42
C MET A 81 -12.47 15.75 -15.14
N THR A 82 -13.80 15.70 -15.08
CA THR A 82 -14.47 15.07 -13.94
C THR A 82 -14.16 13.56 -13.96
N ILE A 83 -14.08 12.96 -12.77
CA ILE A 83 -13.76 11.53 -12.60
C ILE A 83 -14.71 10.63 -13.42
N GLN A 84 -15.96 11.06 -13.62
CA GLN A 84 -16.96 10.34 -14.42
C GLN A 84 -16.61 10.28 -15.93
N SER A 85 -16.02 11.34 -16.49
CA SER A 85 -15.60 11.35 -17.91
C SER A 85 -14.31 10.59 -18.18
N ILE A 86 -13.44 10.42 -17.17
CA ILE A 86 -12.16 9.71 -17.29
C ILE A 86 -12.35 8.18 -17.28
N GLN A 87 -13.45 7.68 -16.73
CA GLN A 87 -13.78 6.24 -16.72
C GLN A 87 -14.17 5.71 -18.10
N ASP A 88 -14.56 6.60 -19.02
CA ASP A 88 -14.90 6.25 -20.39
C ASP A 88 -13.61 6.24 -21.23
N LYS A 89 -13.08 5.06 -21.55
CA LYS A 89 -11.77 4.89 -22.20
C LYS A 89 -11.65 5.55 -23.57
N GLU A 90 -12.76 5.97 -24.17
CA GLU A 90 -12.80 6.63 -25.49
C GLU A 90 -12.58 8.16 -25.39
N ILE A 91 -12.64 8.75 -24.20
CA ILE A 91 -12.59 10.20 -23.98
C ILE A 91 -11.27 10.57 -23.27
N GLY A 92 -10.22 10.77 -24.06
CA GLY A 92 -8.93 11.28 -23.56
C GLY A 92 -8.85 12.80 -23.62
N GLU A 93 -8.03 13.43 -22.75
CA GLU A 93 -7.74 14.87 -22.88
C GLU A 93 -7.03 15.16 -24.22
N SER A 94 -6.36 14.16 -24.79
CA SER A 94 -5.71 14.18 -26.11
C SER A 94 -6.68 14.54 -27.24
N ASN A 95 -7.95 14.19 -27.10
CA ASN A 95 -8.97 14.46 -28.12
C ASN A 95 -9.18 15.97 -28.32
N PHE A 96 -8.98 16.79 -27.29
CA PHE A 96 -9.11 18.25 -27.42
C PHE A 96 -8.15 18.82 -28.46
N ALA A 97 -6.87 18.46 -28.38
CA ALA A 97 -5.86 18.99 -29.30
C ALA A 97 -6.10 18.50 -30.74
N VAL A 98 -6.53 17.24 -30.91
CA VAL A 98 -6.87 16.65 -32.21
C VAL A 98 -8.12 17.31 -32.82
N ILE A 99 -9.18 17.55 -32.02
CA ILE A 99 -10.40 18.23 -32.48
C ILE A 99 -10.05 19.64 -32.97
N ILE A 100 -9.28 20.40 -32.20
CA ILE A 100 -8.91 21.77 -32.56
C ILE A 100 -8.05 21.81 -33.83
N GLU A 101 -7.07 20.92 -33.95
CA GLU A 101 -6.22 20.82 -35.15
C GLU A 101 -7.05 20.47 -36.40
N ASN A 102 -7.93 19.47 -36.31
CA ASN A 102 -8.81 19.08 -37.42
C ASN A 102 -9.73 20.23 -37.85
N ARG A 103 -10.26 21.00 -36.90
CA ARG A 103 -11.11 22.17 -37.21
C ARG A 103 -10.30 23.32 -37.80
N PHE A 104 -9.05 23.50 -37.39
CA PHE A 104 -8.17 24.48 -38.00
C PHE A 104 -7.87 24.14 -39.46
N GLU A 105 -7.63 22.87 -39.77
CA GLU A 105 -7.42 22.42 -41.15
C GLU A 105 -8.66 22.63 -42.03
N GLN A 106 -9.85 22.37 -41.50
CA GLN A 106 -11.11 22.68 -42.18
C GLN A 106 -11.28 24.18 -42.44
N TYR A 107 -10.88 25.03 -41.47
CA TYR A 107 -10.88 26.48 -41.63
C TYR A 107 -9.91 26.92 -42.73
N LEU A 108 -8.69 26.38 -42.78
CA LEU A 108 -7.72 26.68 -43.84
C LEU A 108 -8.24 26.29 -45.23
N VAL A 109 -8.88 25.13 -45.36
CA VAL A 109 -9.50 24.70 -46.63
C VAL A 109 -10.64 25.62 -47.04
N LYS A 110 -11.44 26.12 -46.09
CA LYS A 110 -12.55 27.04 -46.38
C LYS A 110 -12.06 28.43 -46.79
N GLU A 111 -11.02 28.94 -46.14
CA GLU A 111 -10.51 30.30 -46.34
C GLU A 111 -9.55 30.41 -47.54
N TYR A 112 -8.77 29.34 -47.80
CA TYR A 112 -7.68 29.32 -48.79
C TYR A 112 -7.81 28.22 -49.85
N GLY A 113 -8.88 27.41 -49.84
CA GLY A 113 -9.13 26.38 -50.84
C GLY A 113 -9.54 26.94 -52.19
N ILE A 114 -9.16 26.23 -53.26
CA ILE A 114 -9.68 26.48 -54.61
C ILE A 114 -11.07 25.82 -54.69
N GLU A 115 -12.12 26.60 -54.95
CA GLU A 115 -13.46 26.03 -55.19
C GLU A 115 -13.40 25.10 -56.41
N GLN A 116 -13.61 23.79 -56.21
CA GLN A 116 -14.12 22.91 -57.24
C GLN A 116 -15.52 22.44 -56.85
N GLN A 117 -16.46 22.62 -57.77
CA GLN A 117 -17.85 22.15 -57.65
C GLN A 117 -17.93 20.66 -57.28
N PRO A 118 -19.00 20.24 -56.57
CA PRO A 118 -19.08 18.91 -56.01
C PRO A 118 -19.19 17.87 -57.14
N ARG A 119 -18.24 16.94 -57.22
CA ARG A 119 -18.47 15.68 -57.92
C ARG A 119 -19.40 14.83 -57.04
N SER A 120 -20.66 14.78 -57.45
CA SER A 120 -21.69 13.88 -56.94
C SER A 120 -21.15 12.45 -56.79
N GLY A 121 -21.35 11.84 -55.61
CA GLY A 121 -21.10 10.41 -55.43
C GLY A 121 -20.84 9.98 -53.99
N ASN A 122 -21.93 9.72 -53.28
CA ASN A 122 -22.11 8.79 -52.15
C ASN A 122 -21.40 9.07 -50.82
N GLU A 123 -22.25 9.14 -49.80
CA GLU A 123 -21.96 9.07 -48.37
C GLU A 123 -21.20 7.78 -48.05
N GLU A 124 -19.87 7.85 -47.91
CA GLU A 124 -19.11 6.86 -47.17
C GLU A 124 -17.85 7.52 -46.60
N GLN A 125 -17.58 7.19 -45.34
CA GLN A 125 -16.55 7.76 -44.48
C GLN A 125 -15.19 7.80 -45.19
N VAL A 126 -14.58 8.98 -45.33
CA VAL A 126 -13.26 9.13 -45.96
C VAL A 126 -12.17 9.03 -44.89
N PRO A 127 -11.29 8.01 -44.92
CA PRO A 127 -10.16 7.86 -44.01
C PRO A 127 -9.05 8.89 -44.28
N PHE A 128 -8.20 9.07 -43.27
CA PHE A 128 -7.17 10.08 -43.05
C PHE A 128 -6.02 10.20 -44.09
N ASP A 129 -6.12 9.62 -45.29
CA ASP A 129 -4.95 9.45 -46.19
C ASP A 129 -5.14 9.99 -47.63
N ALA A 130 -6.07 10.92 -47.85
CA ALA A 130 -6.25 11.58 -49.15
C ALA A 130 -6.55 13.08 -49.00
N ILE A 131 -5.51 13.87 -48.79
CA ILE A 131 -5.59 15.34 -48.93
C ILE A 131 -4.52 15.79 -49.93
N GLU A 132 -4.72 15.48 -51.20
CA GLU A 132 -4.36 16.42 -52.27
C GLU A 132 -5.52 17.43 -52.37
N LYS A 133 -5.61 18.36 -51.41
CA LYS A 133 -6.48 19.53 -51.54
C LYS A 133 -5.62 20.68 -52.04
N GLU A 134 -5.93 21.15 -53.24
CA GLU A 134 -5.25 22.29 -53.85
C GLU A 134 -5.60 23.58 -53.11
N LEU A 135 -4.58 24.28 -52.62
CA LEU A 135 -4.70 25.53 -51.89
C LEU A 135 -4.04 26.66 -52.70
N TYR A 136 -4.55 27.88 -52.57
CA TYR A 136 -3.90 29.06 -53.17
C TYR A 136 -2.55 29.34 -52.49
N GLN A 137 -1.45 28.93 -53.12
CA GLN A 137 -0.07 29.13 -52.63
C GLN A 137 0.21 30.58 -52.23
N ASP A 138 -0.22 31.54 -53.04
CA ASP A 138 0.08 32.97 -52.85
C ASP A 138 -0.49 33.55 -51.54
N LYS A 139 -1.69 33.11 -51.14
CA LYS A 139 -2.34 33.58 -49.89
C LYS A 139 -1.82 32.85 -48.65
N ILE A 140 -1.39 31.60 -48.80
CA ILE A 140 -0.76 30.85 -47.71
C ILE A 140 0.64 31.37 -47.44
N GLU A 141 1.38 31.78 -48.46
CA GLU A 141 2.72 32.36 -48.30
C GLU A 141 2.66 33.69 -47.53
N GLU A 142 1.61 34.49 -47.70
CA GLU A 142 1.37 35.72 -46.94
C GLU A 142 1.14 35.47 -45.44
N ASN A 143 0.44 34.38 -45.08
CA ASN A 143 0.09 34.03 -43.70
C ASN A 143 0.87 32.82 -43.14
N LYS A 144 2.00 32.48 -43.77
CA LYS A 144 2.78 31.27 -43.50
C LYS A 144 3.26 31.20 -42.06
N ASN A 145 3.69 32.33 -41.51
CA ASN A 145 4.25 32.40 -40.16
C ASN A 145 3.17 32.15 -39.10
N GLU A 146 1.98 32.72 -39.28
CA GLU A 146 0.83 32.58 -38.38
C GLU A 146 0.33 31.13 -38.32
N ILE A 147 0.30 30.46 -39.48
CA ILE A 147 -0.10 29.06 -39.60
C ILE A 147 0.93 28.16 -38.89
N ILE A 148 2.23 28.37 -39.11
CA ILE A 148 3.30 27.61 -38.43
C ILE A 148 3.21 27.76 -36.91
N ILE A 149 2.95 28.98 -36.43
CA ILE A 149 2.81 29.26 -34.99
C ILE A 149 1.59 28.56 -34.40
N SER A 150 0.47 28.53 -35.13
CA SER A 150 -0.74 27.83 -34.71
C SER A 150 -0.50 26.32 -34.58
N TYR A 151 0.17 25.69 -35.55
CA TYR A 151 0.56 24.28 -35.45
C TYR A 151 1.50 24.00 -34.27
N LYS A 152 2.47 24.89 -34.01
CA LYS A 152 3.35 24.77 -32.82
C LYS A 152 2.56 24.86 -31.51
N ILE A 153 1.52 25.70 -31.46
CA ILE A 153 0.65 25.76 -30.28
C ILE A 153 -0.07 24.42 -30.08
N PHE A 154 -0.62 23.82 -31.14
CA PHE A 154 -1.30 22.51 -31.07
C PHE A 154 -0.35 21.39 -30.65
N GLU A 155 0.87 21.35 -31.20
CA GLU A 155 1.91 20.39 -30.81
C GLU A 155 2.23 20.49 -29.31
N HIS A 156 2.38 21.72 -28.79
CA HIS A 156 2.63 21.92 -27.37
C HIS A 156 1.43 21.58 -26.48
N LEU A 157 0.20 21.75 -26.97
CA LEU A 157 -0.99 21.26 -26.26
C LEU A 157 -1.00 19.74 -26.17
N LYS A 158 -0.72 19.03 -27.28
CA LYS A 158 -0.59 17.57 -27.30
C LYS A 158 0.49 17.10 -26.31
N LEU A 159 1.64 17.75 -26.32
CA LEU A 159 2.74 17.41 -25.41
C LEU A 159 2.36 17.63 -23.94
N ALA A 160 1.75 18.78 -23.61
CA ALA A 160 1.32 19.07 -22.24
C ALA A 160 0.28 18.07 -21.73
N ILE A 161 -0.66 17.66 -22.60
CA ILE A 161 -1.65 16.64 -22.29
C ILE A 161 -0.97 15.27 -22.04
N SER A 162 -0.09 14.84 -22.93
CA SER A 162 0.63 13.57 -22.78
C SER A 162 1.48 13.52 -21.50
N GLN A 163 2.13 14.64 -21.15
CA GLN A 163 2.87 14.77 -19.89
C GLN A 163 1.96 14.64 -18.67
N LYS A 164 0.77 15.26 -18.73
CA LYS A 164 -0.24 15.17 -17.68
C LYS A 164 -0.72 13.72 -17.52
N GLU A 165 -1.11 13.06 -18.60
CA GLU A 165 -1.57 11.67 -18.60
C GLU A 165 -0.53 10.71 -17.99
N GLY A 166 0.74 10.82 -18.40
CA GLY A 166 1.82 10.00 -17.83
C GLY A 166 2.04 10.25 -16.33
N LEU A 167 1.83 11.47 -15.85
CA LEU A 167 1.90 11.78 -14.43
C LEU A 167 0.74 11.12 -13.65
N TYR A 168 -0.49 11.15 -14.17
CA TYR A 168 -1.64 10.50 -13.54
C TYR A 168 -1.49 8.97 -13.49
N GLU A 169 -0.97 8.35 -14.55
CA GLU A 169 -0.74 6.90 -14.58
C GLU A 169 0.26 6.48 -13.49
N LYS A 170 1.36 7.23 -13.37
CA LYS A 170 2.37 7.01 -12.33
C LYS A 170 1.78 7.19 -10.93
N GLN A 171 1.06 8.29 -10.70
CA GLN A 171 0.41 8.56 -9.42
C GLN A 171 -0.63 7.49 -9.06
N THR A 172 -1.41 7.01 -10.02
CA THR A 172 -2.41 5.96 -9.82
C THR A 172 -1.75 4.66 -9.37
N THR A 173 -0.62 4.31 -9.99
CA THR A 173 0.17 3.13 -9.61
C THR A 173 0.73 3.27 -8.19
N GLU A 174 1.34 4.41 -7.86
CA GLU A 174 1.87 4.69 -6.52
C GLU A 174 0.77 4.67 -5.44
N ILE A 175 -0.41 5.25 -5.73
CA ILE A 175 -1.57 5.23 -4.82
C ILE A 175 -2.06 3.80 -4.60
N LYS A 176 -2.11 2.98 -5.64
CA LYS A 176 -2.53 1.57 -5.54
C LYS A 176 -1.55 0.77 -4.67
N ASP A 177 -0.25 0.95 -4.89
CA ASP A 177 0.78 0.28 -4.09
C ASP A 177 0.77 0.72 -2.62
N LEU A 178 0.56 2.01 -2.38
CA LEU A 178 0.41 2.55 -1.03
C LEU A 178 -0.85 2.01 -0.34
N THR A 179 -1.98 1.92 -1.06
CA THR A 179 -3.24 1.37 -0.54
C THR A 179 -3.07 -0.09 -0.14
N ASN A 180 -2.47 -0.91 -1.00
CA ASN A 180 -2.17 -2.31 -0.70
C ASN A 180 -1.24 -2.44 0.53
N SER A 181 -0.23 -1.58 0.62
CA SER A 181 0.71 -1.59 1.76
C SER A 181 0.02 -1.19 3.07
N ILE A 182 -0.91 -0.24 3.04
CA ILE A 182 -1.73 0.17 4.18
C ILE A 182 -2.65 -0.97 4.62
N GLU A 183 -3.30 -1.65 3.69
CA GLU A 183 -4.19 -2.78 3.98
C GLU A 183 -3.43 -3.92 4.67
N GLN A 184 -2.28 -4.32 4.11
CA GLN A 184 -1.40 -5.32 4.73
C GLN A 184 -0.92 -4.90 6.12
N THR A 185 -0.60 -3.62 6.30
CA THR A 185 -0.18 -3.08 7.60
C THR A 185 -1.32 -3.12 8.62
N LYS A 186 -2.54 -2.79 8.18
CA LYS A 186 -3.75 -2.84 9.01
C LYS A 186 -4.04 -4.28 9.47
N GLU A 187 -4.02 -5.25 8.56
CA GLU A 187 -4.19 -6.67 8.90
C GLU A 187 -3.14 -7.13 9.91
N LYS A 188 -1.87 -6.75 9.70
CA LYS A 188 -0.79 -7.07 10.63
C LYS A 188 -1.01 -6.43 12.01
N TYR A 189 -1.50 -5.21 12.05
CA TYR A 189 -1.82 -4.49 13.29
C TYR A 189 -3.00 -5.12 14.04
N GLU A 190 -4.07 -5.51 13.34
CA GLU A 190 -5.20 -6.23 13.93
C GLU A 190 -4.76 -7.58 14.51
N ASN A 191 -3.92 -8.32 13.77
CA ASN A 191 -3.31 -9.56 14.27
C ASN A 191 -2.42 -9.32 15.49
N MET A 192 -1.62 -8.26 15.51
CA MET A 192 -0.80 -7.89 16.68
C MET A 192 -1.67 -7.54 17.89
N THR A 193 -2.77 -6.82 17.68
CA THR A 193 -3.72 -6.44 18.74
C THR A 193 -4.41 -7.67 19.33
N SER A 194 -4.86 -8.59 18.48
CA SER A 194 -5.45 -9.87 18.89
C SER A 194 -4.46 -10.72 19.71
N ASN A 195 -3.20 -10.80 19.26
CA ASN A 195 -2.13 -11.45 20.00
C ASN A 195 -1.87 -10.78 21.36
N TYR A 196 -1.89 -9.46 21.42
CA TYR A 196 -1.71 -8.71 22.67
C TYR A 196 -2.83 -8.97 23.68
N ILE A 197 -4.10 -8.91 23.23
CA ILE A 197 -5.27 -9.24 24.08
C ILE A 197 -5.16 -10.68 24.59
N SER A 198 -4.74 -11.62 23.73
CA SER A 198 -4.53 -13.02 24.12
C SER A 198 -3.44 -13.13 25.21
N ILE A 199 -2.28 -12.51 25.02
CA ILE A 199 -1.18 -12.51 26.01
C ILE A 199 -1.66 -11.91 27.34
N LEU A 200 -2.40 -10.79 27.30
CA LEU A 200 -2.96 -10.16 28.50
C LEU A 200 -3.93 -11.10 29.23
N GLY A 201 -4.78 -11.82 28.49
CA GLY A 201 -5.70 -12.81 29.04
C GLY A 201 -5.00 -13.98 29.71
N ILE A 202 -3.93 -14.53 29.11
CA ILE A 202 -3.12 -15.56 29.77
C ILE A 202 -2.43 -15.01 31.00
N PHE A 203 -1.84 -13.81 30.93
CA PHE A 203 -1.17 -13.22 32.06
C PHE A 203 -2.12 -13.04 33.24
N ALA A 204 -3.34 -12.56 32.98
CA ALA A 204 -4.40 -12.47 33.99
C ALA A 204 -4.77 -13.85 34.55
N ALA A 205 -4.96 -14.86 33.70
CA ALA A 205 -5.29 -16.22 34.15
C ALA A 205 -4.18 -16.83 35.03
N ILE A 206 -2.90 -16.64 34.66
CA ILE A 206 -1.75 -17.09 35.44
C ILE A 206 -1.70 -16.35 36.78
N LEU A 207 -1.83 -15.02 36.78
CA LEU A 207 -1.81 -14.22 38.02
C LEU A 207 -2.94 -14.62 38.97
N MET A 208 -4.17 -14.72 38.47
CA MET A 208 -5.32 -15.14 39.28
C MET A 208 -5.15 -16.55 39.83
N THR A 209 -4.63 -17.49 39.03
CA THR A 209 -4.35 -18.85 39.49
C THR A 209 -3.21 -18.90 40.51
N ALA A 210 -2.12 -18.17 40.27
CA ALA A 210 -0.97 -18.16 41.17
C ALA A 210 -1.32 -17.53 42.52
N PHE A 211 -1.97 -16.36 42.51
CA PHE A 211 -2.40 -15.70 43.75
C PHE A 211 -3.52 -16.47 44.45
N GLY A 212 -4.51 -17.00 43.71
CA GLY A 212 -5.57 -17.84 44.28
C GLY A 212 -5.04 -19.15 44.86
N GLY A 213 -4.04 -19.76 44.20
CA GLY A 213 -3.35 -20.95 44.68
C GLY A 213 -2.55 -20.68 45.96
N ILE A 214 -1.74 -19.62 45.98
CA ILE A 214 -0.95 -19.22 47.16
C ILE A 214 -1.86 -18.89 48.36
N GLN A 215 -2.95 -18.17 48.15
CA GLN A 215 -3.93 -17.89 49.21
C GLN A 215 -4.55 -19.17 49.76
N SER A 216 -4.92 -20.11 48.88
CA SER A 216 -5.47 -21.41 49.29
C SER A 216 -4.47 -22.23 50.11
N PHE A 217 -3.20 -22.28 49.68
CA PHE A 217 -2.14 -22.92 50.48
C PHE A 217 -1.95 -22.22 51.83
N THR A 218 -1.91 -20.89 51.85
CA THR A 218 -1.74 -20.11 53.07
C THR A 218 -2.83 -20.43 54.10
N SER A 219 -4.09 -20.53 53.69
CA SER A 219 -5.21 -20.88 54.58
C SER A 219 -5.12 -22.32 55.12
N ILE A 220 -4.66 -23.27 54.31
CA ILE A 220 -4.45 -24.67 54.74
C ILE A 220 -3.35 -24.74 55.82
N TYR A 221 -2.26 -23.97 55.65
CA TYR A 221 -1.15 -23.93 56.59
C TYR A 221 -1.43 -23.12 57.87
N GLN A 222 -2.26 -22.08 57.79
CA GLN A 222 -2.62 -21.29 58.97
C GLN A 222 -3.48 -22.07 59.97
N ASN A 223 -4.33 -22.98 59.48
CA ASN A 223 -5.30 -23.71 60.32
C ASN A 223 -4.87 -25.13 60.73
N ASN A 224 -3.71 -25.61 60.27
CA ASN A 224 -3.25 -26.98 60.56
C ASN A 224 -1.75 -27.00 60.87
N SER A 225 -1.38 -27.62 61.98
CA SER A 225 0.00 -27.98 62.28
C SER A 225 0.38 -29.28 61.56
N PHE A 226 0.68 -29.19 60.27
CA PHE A 226 1.19 -30.34 59.51
C PHE A 226 2.68 -30.59 59.85
N PRO A 227 3.10 -31.86 59.98
CA PRO A 227 4.51 -32.19 59.96
C PRO A 227 5.12 -31.87 58.58
N LEU A 228 6.43 -31.64 58.55
CA LEU A 228 7.14 -31.09 57.39
C LEU A 228 7.03 -31.99 56.14
N ASP A 229 6.92 -33.30 56.32
CA ASP A 229 6.73 -34.30 55.28
C ASP A 229 5.36 -34.18 54.57
N ASP A 230 4.28 -33.98 55.33
CA ASP A 230 2.92 -33.81 54.78
C ASP A 230 2.76 -32.45 54.08
N SER A 231 3.37 -31.41 54.64
CA SER A 231 3.47 -30.09 54.00
C SER A 231 4.18 -30.17 52.64
N LEU A 232 5.33 -30.84 52.60
CA LEU A 232 6.13 -30.96 51.38
C LEU A 232 5.40 -31.78 50.30
N LEU A 233 4.65 -32.82 50.69
CA LEU A 233 3.84 -33.62 49.79
C LEU A 233 2.73 -32.79 49.14
N ILE A 234 1.97 -32.03 49.94
CA ILE A 234 0.91 -31.13 49.47
C ILE A 234 1.48 -30.06 48.52
N ALA A 235 2.65 -29.51 48.83
CA ALA A 235 3.33 -28.55 47.96
C ALA A 235 3.72 -29.16 46.60
N CYS A 236 4.29 -30.37 46.58
CA CYS A 236 4.67 -31.05 45.34
C CYS A 236 3.47 -31.33 44.43
N ILE A 237 2.34 -31.77 44.99
CA ILE A 237 1.08 -31.96 44.24
C ILE A 237 0.58 -30.62 43.69
N GLY A 238 0.65 -29.56 44.50
CA GLY A 238 0.32 -28.19 44.10
C GLY A 238 1.13 -27.70 42.91
N PHE A 239 2.46 -27.88 42.96
CA PHE A 239 3.37 -27.48 41.88
C PHE A 239 3.14 -28.26 40.59
N ILE A 240 2.79 -29.55 40.66
CA ILE A 240 2.35 -30.33 39.48
C ILE A 240 1.11 -29.68 38.85
N GLY A 241 0.11 -29.31 39.66
CA GLY A 241 -1.10 -28.64 39.20
C GLY A 241 -0.82 -27.30 38.52
N ILE A 242 0.04 -26.46 39.11
CA ILE A 242 0.43 -25.16 38.53
C ILE A 242 1.17 -25.34 37.20
N ILE A 243 2.10 -26.28 37.11
CA ILE A 243 2.85 -26.55 35.86
C ILE A 243 1.91 -27.03 34.75
N LEU A 244 0.97 -27.92 35.05
CA LEU A 244 -0.03 -28.39 34.09
C LEU A 244 -0.93 -27.25 33.60
N LEU A 245 -1.33 -26.35 34.49
CA LEU A 245 -2.15 -25.21 34.15
C LEU A 245 -1.39 -24.21 33.27
N ILE A 246 -0.16 -23.87 33.61
CA ILE A 246 0.71 -23.02 32.77
C ILE A 246 0.87 -23.63 31.38
N PHE A 247 1.07 -24.95 31.30
CA PHE A 247 1.19 -25.64 30.03
C PHE A 247 -0.11 -25.61 29.21
N LEU A 248 -1.27 -25.79 29.85
CA LEU A 248 -2.57 -25.68 29.19
C LEU A 248 -2.78 -24.28 28.62
N LEU A 249 -2.48 -23.25 29.40
CA LEU A 249 -2.58 -21.85 28.96
C LEU A 249 -1.62 -21.56 27.80
N MET A 250 -0.36 -22.01 27.89
CA MET A 250 0.61 -21.90 26.82
C MET A 250 0.13 -22.60 25.54
N ASN A 251 -0.41 -23.82 25.66
CA ASN A 251 -0.97 -24.57 24.53
C ASN A 251 -2.19 -23.90 23.91
N SER A 252 -3.02 -23.24 24.72
CA SER A 252 -4.10 -22.37 24.23
C SER A 252 -3.56 -21.17 23.45
N ILE A 253 -2.49 -20.50 23.93
CA ILE A 253 -1.80 -19.43 23.16
C ILE A 253 -1.32 -19.94 21.82
N ALA A 254 -0.68 -21.11 21.81
CA ALA A 254 -0.15 -21.73 20.60
C ALA A 254 -1.25 -21.89 19.54
N LYS A 255 -2.40 -22.43 19.95
CA LYS A 255 -3.56 -22.61 19.07
C LYS A 255 -4.16 -21.28 18.60
N LEU A 256 -4.27 -20.28 19.49
CA LEU A 256 -4.81 -18.96 19.15
C LEU A 256 -3.89 -18.14 18.25
N THR A 257 -2.57 -18.27 18.43
CA THR A 257 -1.55 -17.56 17.64
C THR A 257 -1.17 -18.30 16.35
N GLY A 258 -1.77 -19.46 16.08
CA GLY A 258 -1.44 -20.31 14.93
C GLY A 258 -0.03 -20.93 14.98
N LYS A 259 0.67 -20.81 16.12
CA LYS A 259 2.03 -21.33 16.29
C LYS A 259 2.01 -22.70 16.94
N LYS A 260 2.87 -23.61 16.49
CA LYS A 260 3.01 -24.94 17.10
C LYS A 260 4.06 -24.88 18.22
N LEU A 261 3.70 -25.23 19.47
CA LEU A 261 4.64 -25.36 20.62
C LEU A 261 5.52 -26.60 20.55
N ASP A 262 5.82 -27.02 19.35
CA ASP A 262 6.07 -28.39 19.02
C ASP A 262 7.56 -28.54 18.72
N SER A 263 8.30 -29.22 19.61
CA SER A 263 9.77 -29.30 19.46
C SER A 263 10.20 -30.32 18.40
N LYS A 264 9.30 -31.23 17.99
CA LYS A 264 9.57 -32.32 17.05
C LYS A 264 8.33 -32.66 16.22
N THR A 265 8.54 -33.06 14.97
CA THR A 265 7.53 -33.68 14.09
C THR A 265 7.27 -35.15 14.46
N SER A 266 7.17 -35.47 15.75
CA SER A 266 6.84 -36.82 16.21
C SER A 266 5.36 -36.90 16.58
N ASN A 267 4.71 -38.02 16.22
CA ASN A 267 3.29 -38.24 16.51
C ASN A 267 3.00 -38.44 18.01
N LYS A 268 4.04 -38.60 18.85
CA LYS A 268 3.89 -38.92 20.28
C LYS A 268 3.90 -37.66 21.14
N TRP A 269 2.82 -37.44 21.91
CA TRP A 269 2.60 -36.23 22.72
C TRP A 269 3.70 -35.94 23.77
N TYR A 270 4.31 -36.97 24.34
CA TYR A 270 5.38 -36.82 25.35
C TYR A 270 6.73 -36.43 24.75
N VAL A 271 6.96 -36.78 23.47
CA VAL A 271 8.15 -36.35 22.71
C VAL A 271 8.02 -34.89 22.26
N ARG A 272 6.77 -34.46 22.08
CA ARG A 272 6.35 -33.11 21.68
C ARG A 272 6.83 -32.03 22.65
N HIS A 273 6.67 -32.30 23.95
CA HIS A 273 6.89 -31.37 25.05
C HIS A 273 7.85 -31.94 26.11
N PRO A 274 9.16 -32.05 25.76
CA PRO A 274 10.14 -32.69 26.63
C PRO A 274 10.36 -31.95 27.96
N THR A 275 10.15 -30.64 27.99
CA THR A 275 10.28 -29.83 29.22
C THR A 275 9.22 -30.19 30.25
N LEU A 276 7.96 -30.30 29.84
CA LEU A 276 6.86 -30.69 30.73
C LEU A 276 7.06 -32.10 31.30
N ILE A 277 7.43 -33.05 30.44
CA ILE A 277 7.63 -34.45 30.87
C ILE A 277 8.78 -34.55 31.87
N ASN A 278 9.91 -33.87 31.62
CA ASN A 278 11.03 -33.87 32.55
C ASN A 278 10.66 -33.23 33.90
N SER A 279 9.90 -32.12 33.90
CA SER A 279 9.42 -31.48 35.14
C SER A 279 8.46 -32.38 35.93
N LEU A 280 7.57 -33.12 35.26
CA LEU A 280 6.66 -34.06 35.90
C LEU A 280 7.40 -35.28 36.49
N ILE A 281 8.40 -35.80 35.79
CA ILE A 281 9.24 -36.90 36.27
C ILE A 281 9.97 -36.46 37.56
N LEU A 282 10.60 -35.28 37.55
CA LEU A 282 11.31 -34.75 38.72
C LEU A 282 10.37 -34.63 39.93
N LEU A 283 9.21 -33.99 39.77
CA LEU A 283 8.26 -33.82 40.88
C LEU A 283 7.69 -35.16 41.37
N SER A 284 7.39 -36.09 40.47
CA SER A 284 6.93 -37.44 40.84
C SER A 284 8.00 -38.21 41.62
N THR A 285 9.28 -37.99 41.34
CA THR A 285 10.36 -38.67 42.09
C THR A 285 10.53 -38.14 43.50
N ILE A 286 10.35 -36.82 43.71
CA ILE A 286 10.37 -36.21 45.04
C ILE A 286 9.21 -36.77 45.88
N ILE A 287 8.00 -36.88 45.30
CA ILE A 287 6.85 -37.49 45.97
C ILE A 287 7.15 -38.95 46.35
N GLY A 288 7.75 -39.71 45.44
CA GLY A 288 8.16 -41.10 45.70
C GLY A 288 9.15 -41.25 46.85
N VAL A 289 10.13 -40.34 46.96
CA VAL A 289 11.09 -40.32 48.08
C VAL A 289 10.39 -40.05 49.41
N ILE A 290 9.46 -39.09 49.46
CA ILE A 290 8.71 -38.73 50.67
C ILE A 290 7.83 -39.90 51.14
N ILE A 291 7.11 -40.55 50.22
CA ILE A 291 6.25 -41.70 50.54
C ILE A 291 7.08 -42.86 51.10
N ILE A 292 8.22 -43.18 50.47
CA ILE A 292 9.11 -44.24 50.96
C ILE A 292 9.68 -43.89 52.33
N TRP A 293 10.08 -42.64 52.56
CA TRP A 293 10.54 -42.22 53.88
C TRP A 293 9.45 -42.37 54.95
N LYS A 294 8.19 -42.05 54.63
CA LYS A 294 7.05 -42.21 55.53
C LYS A 294 6.73 -43.68 55.82
N ILE A 295 6.84 -44.56 54.82
CA ILE A 295 6.71 -46.02 55.00
C ILE A 295 7.84 -46.54 55.91
N ILE A 296 9.05 -45.98 55.77
CA ILE A 296 10.21 -46.42 56.55
C ILE A 296 10.08 -46.12 58.04
N ASN A 297 9.55 -44.95 58.37
CA ASN A 297 9.39 -44.54 59.75
C ASN A 297 8.17 -45.20 60.43
N ASN A 298 7.38 -46.02 59.73
CA ASN A 298 6.22 -46.73 60.28
C ASN A 298 6.61 -48.18 60.66
N PRO A 299 6.71 -48.54 61.96
CA PRO A 299 7.63 -49.58 62.44
C PRO A 299 7.07 -51.01 62.49
N GLU A 300 6.14 -51.42 61.62
CA GLU A 300 5.46 -52.71 61.85
C GLU A 300 6.18 -53.99 61.38
N ASN A 301 7.17 -53.95 60.48
CA ASN A 301 8.13 -55.05 60.21
C ASN A 301 8.82 -54.84 58.86
N VAL A 302 10.06 -54.36 58.80
CA VAL A 302 10.75 -54.35 57.50
C VAL A 302 12.28 -54.33 57.61
N ASN A 303 12.87 -55.52 57.54
CA ASN A 303 14.32 -55.76 57.57
C ASN A 303 14.95 -55.78 56.15
N LEU A 304 14.22 -55.30 55.13
CA LEU A 304 14.58 -55.37 53.70
C LEU A 304 14.69 -53.96 53.08
N PHE A 305 15.24 -53.00 53.85
CA PHE A 305 14.90 -51.59 53.73
C PHE A 305 15.87 -50.67 52.98
N TYR A 306 17.14 -51.04 52.84
CA TYR A 306 18.09 -50.19 52.10
C TYR A 306 17.88 -50.25 50.58
N ILE A 307 17.34 -51.36 50.05
CA ILE A 307 17.05 -51.51 48.62
C ILE A 307 15.84 -50.65 48.21
N LEU A 308 14.89 -50.42 49.12
CA LEU A 308 13.70 -49.61 48.85
C LEU A 308 14.05 -48.12 48.63
N PHE A 309 15.13 -47.63 49.25
CA PHE A 309 15.63 -46.26 49.04
C PHE A 309 16.20 -46.04 47.63
N LEU A 310 16.69 -47.09 46.97
CA LEU A 310 17.17 -47.00 45.58
C LEU A 310 16.01 -46.92 44.57
N LEU A 311 14.79 -47.32 44.95
CA LEU A 311 13.65 -47.44 44.02
C LEU A 311 13.25 -46.10 43.35
N PRO A 312 13.13 -44.96 44.07
CA PRO A 312 12.84 -43.67 43.44
C PRO A 312 13.97 -43.17 42.54
N LEU A 313 15.21 -43.49 42.90
CA LEU A 313 16.41 -43.08 42.17
C LEU A 313 16.55 -43.88 40.87
N VAL A 314 16.29 -45.19 40.94
CA VAL A 314 16.17 -46.06 39.77
C VAL A 314 14.99 -45.63 38.89
N TYR A 315 13.84 -45.29 39.47
CA TYR A 315 12.69 -44.75 38.73
C TYR A 315 13.05 -43.47 37.98
N PHE A 316 13.74 -42.51 38.63
CA PHE A 316 14.21 -41.29 37.99
C PHE A 316 15.13 -41.57 36.80
N ILE A 317 16.12 -42.45 36.98
CA ILE A 317 17.10 -42.79 35.94
C ILE A 317 16.40 -43.52 34.77
N VAL A 318 15.57 -44.51 35.05
CA VAL A 318 14.86 -45.30 34.03
C VAL A 318 13.90 -44.41 33.25
N MET A 319 13.09 -43.58 33.92
CA MET A 319 12.13 -42.70 33.25
C MET A 319 12.85 -41.60 32.46
N SER A 320 13.90 -40.99 33.01
CA SER A 320 14.70 -40.00 32.27
C SER A 320 15.37 -40.60 31.04
N VAL A 321 15.92 -41.82 31.14
CA VAL A 321 16.52 -42.50 29.97
C VAL A 321 15.45 -42.91 28.96
N TRP A 322 14.29 -43.41 29.40
CA TRP A 322 13.22 -43.85 28.51
C TRP A 322 12.60 -42.70 27.72
N PHE A 323 12.30 -41.58 28.38
CA PHE A 323 11.72 -40.41 27.73
C PHE A 323 12.74 -39.53 26.98
N ASN A 324 14.03 -39.60 27.33
CA ASN A 324 15.10 -38.84 26.67
C ASN A 324 15.92 -39.66 25.66
N LYS A 325 15.59 -40.95 25.45
CA LYS A 325 16.30 -41.88 24.55
C LYS A 325 16.37 -41.43 23.09
N GLU A 326 15.46 -40.55 22.67
CA GLU A 326 15.50 -39.95 21.32
C GLU A 326 16.42 -38.72 21.21
N LYS A 327 17.08 -38.27 22.28
CA LYS A 327 18.13 -37.24 22.20
C LYS A 327 19.50 -37.91 22.20
N LYS A 328 20.20 -37.86 21.06
CA LYS A 328 21.65 -38.09 20.99
C LYS A 328 22.48 -36.97 21.65
N LYS A 329 21.85 -35.95 22.26
CA LYS A 329 22.53 -34.88 23.00
C LYS A 329 21.80 -34.56 24.30
N TRP A 330 22.47 -34.86 25.41
CA TRP A 330 22.11 -34.43 26.76
C TRP A 330 22.24 -32.91 26.88
N TYR A 331 21.15 -32.18 26.65
CA TYR A 331 21.06 -30.76 27.02
C TYR A 331 20.59 -30.63 28.48
N PHE A 332 21.39 -31.13 29.42
CA PHE A 332 21.13 -30.95 30.86
C PHE A 332 22.01 -29.85 31.49
N LEU A 333 22.81 -29.12 30.70
CA LEU A 333 23.83 -28.22 31.25
C LEU A 333 24.10 -26.97 30.39
N TRP A 334 23.04 -26.38 29.83
CA TRP A 334 23.15 -25.07 29.17
C TRP A 334 21.95 -24.20 29.51
N LEU A 335 21.83 -23.89 30.79
CA LEU A 335 21.00 -22.80 31.31
C LEU A 335 21.70 -22.24 32.56
N TRP A 336 22.80 -21.55 32.27
CA TRP A 336 23.30 -20.40 33.01
C TRP A 336 23.76 -19.37 31.97
#